data_AF-A0A7S4PMP6-F1
#
_entry.id   AF-A0A7S4PMP6-F1
#
_cell.length_a   1.000
_cell.length_b   1.000
_cell.length_c   1.000
_cell.angle_alpha   90.00
_cell.angle_beta   90.00
_cell.angle_gamma   90.00
#
_symmetry.space_group_name_H-M   'P 1'
#
loop_
_entity.id
_entity.type
_entity.pdbx_description
1 polymer ?
#
loop_
_entity_poly.entity_id
_entity_poly.type
_entity_poly.pdbx_seq_one_letter_code
_entity_poly.pdbx_strand_id
1 'polypeptide(L)'
;GLSGVLRHRRALMKSWVAPKEGMEGAGARRMLSYLLSFGNNPWERLARGLKDEGFESEYLDRLENKLGGKAKTLDSSIDELQQEIIQETAHSLKRTEEKVNYALLELDVCAWRINKSVDVEERSKLISEYNKLRLKALDRRRDFQIQRECAGMRIRNWERTEILYPVPPPCPHDATCVPRPKELKKSQTALPGQAQNRSWFDKMSELARKLP
;
A
#
# COMPACT_ATOMS: atom_id res chain seq x y z
N GLY A 1 -37.23 -11.70 -37.74
CA GLY A 1 -36.00 -12.53 -37.69
C GLY A 1 -34.99 -11.87 -36.80
N LEU A 2 -34.74 -12.44 -35.62
CA LEU A 2 -33.55 -12.20 -34.79
C LEU A 2 -33.04 -13.60 -34.43
N SER A 3 -31.83 -13.88 -34.91
CA SER A 3 -31.28 -15.21 -35.21
C SER A 3 -31.07 -16.07 -33.95
N GLY A 4 -31.11 -17.39 -34.16
CA GLY A 4 -31.06 -18.43 -33.12
C GLY A 4 -29.86 -18.37 -32.16
N VAL A 5 -28.85 -17.55 -32.46
CA VAL A 5 -27.65 -17.33 -31.63
C VAL A 5 -28.00 -16.78 -30.25
N LEU A 6 -28.98 -15.86 -30.15
CA LEU A 6 -29.35 -15.24 -28.87
C LEU A 6 -30.19 -16.19 -27.97
N ARG A 7 -30.94 -17.13 -28.56
CA ARG A 7 -31.70 -18.13 -27.79
C ARG A 7 -30.80 -19.22 -27.23
N HIS A 8 -29.77 -19.64 -27.97
CA HIS A 8 -28.78 -20.60 -27.48
C HIS A 8 -27.91 -20.02 -26.35
N ARG A 9 -27.54 -18.74 -26.46
CA ARG A 9 -26.75 -18.03 -25.44
C ARG A 9 -27.51 -17.84 -24.12
N ARG A 10 -28.83 -17.63 -24.18
CA ARG A 10 -29.69 -17.49 -22.99
C ARG A 10 -29.99 -18.84 -22.31
N ALA A 11 -30.06 -19.93 -23.07
CA ALA A 11 -30.21 -21.28 -22.54
C ALA A 11 -28.92 -21.76 -21.84
N LEU A 12 -27.75 -21.48 -22.43
CA LEU A 12 -26.45 -21.72 -21.79
C LEU A 12 -26.26 -20.86 -20.53
N MET A 13 -26.61 -19.57 -20.56
CA MET A 13 -26.51 -18.74 -19.34
C MET A 13 -27.44 -19.19 -18.20
N LYS A 14 -28.61 -19.78 -18.50
CA LYS A 14 -29.52 -20.29 -17.46
C LYS A 14 -29.08 -21.62 -16.85
N SER A 15 -28.34 -22.47 -17.57
CA SER A 15 -27.74 -23.67 -16.98
C SER A 15 -26.44 -23.41 -16.23
N TRP A 16 -25.91 -22.18 -16.31
CA TRP A 16 -24.63 -21.76 -15.70
C TRP A 16 -24.78 -20.91 -14.42
N VAL A 17 -26.00 -20.53 -14.02
CA VAL A 17 -26.24 -19.64 -12.86
C VAL A 17 -27.01 -20.30 -11.71
N ALA A 18 -27.52 -21.53 -11.87
CA ALA A 18 -28.02 -22.26 -10.71
C ALA A 18 -26.88 -23.08 -10.11
N PRO A 19 -26.42 -22.78 -8.88
CA PRO A 19 -25.56 -23.72 -8.17
C PRO A 19 -26.39 -24.99 -7.99
N LYS A 20 -25.95 -26.12 -8.54
CA LYS A 20 -26.47 -27.40 -8.06
C LYS A 20 -26.07 -27.48 -6.59
N GLU A 21 -27.07 -27.52 -5.72
CA GLU A 21 -26.89 -27.71 -4.28
C GLU A 21 -25.94 -28.91 -4.07
N GLY A 22 -24.82 -28.65 -3.39
CA GLY A 22 -23.81 -29.66 -3.04
C GLY A 22 -22.41 -29.50 -3.65
N MET A 23 -22.12 -28.50 -4.49
CA MET A 23 -20.75 -28.29 -5.01
C MET A 23 -19.92 -27.32 -4.16
N GLU A 24 -19.37 -27.82 -3.05
CA GLU A 24 -18.40 -27.07 -2.24
C GLU A 24 -17.01 -26.95 -2.91
N GLY A 25 -16.42 -25.75 -2.78
CA GLY A 25 -14.98 -25.45 -2.76
C GLY A 25 -14.16 -25.71 -4.03
N ALA A 26 -14.10 -26.96 -4.50
CA ALA A 26 -13.15 -27.40 -5.52
C ALA A 26 -13.70 -27.31 -6.95
N GLY A 27 -15.03 -27.38 -7.14
CA GLY A 27 -15.67 -27.29 -8.45
C GLY A 27 -15.70 -25.86 -9.00
N ALA A 28 -16.12 -24.91 -8.17
CA ALA A 28 -16.19 -23.49 -8.53
C ALA A 28 -14.80 -22.88 -8.81
N ARG A 29 -13.75 -23.30 -8.07
CA ARG A 29 -12.37 -22.90 -8.30
C ARG A 29 -11.82 -23.44 -9.63
N ARG A 30 -12.15 -24.68 -9.99
CA ARG A 30 -11.79 -25.29 -11.28
C ARG A 30 -12.46 -24.59 -12.47
N MET A 31 -13.70 -24.13 -12.29
CA MET A 31 -14.46 -23.45 -13.33
C MET A 31 -14.01 -22.01 -13.58
N LEU A 32 -13.65 -21.27 -12.51
CA LEU A 32 -13.02 -19.96 -12.62
C LEU A 32 -11.61 -20.05 -13.21
N SER A 33 -10.85 -21.09 -12.85
CA SER A 33 -9.55 -21.41 -13.48
C SER A 33 -9.68 -21.65 -14.99
N TYR A 34 -10.72 -22.38 -15.43
CA TYR A 34 -11.00 -22.62 -16.84
C TYR A 34 -11.42 -21.36 -17.62
N LEU A 35 -12.19 -20.46 -17.00
CA LEU A 35 -12.64 -19.20 -17.62
C LEU A 35 -11.52 -18.15 -17.69
N LEU A 36 -10.59 -18.16 -16.75
CA LEU A 36 -9.41 -17.29 -16.74
C LEU A 36 -8.27 -17.85 -17.60
N SER A 37 -8.26 -19.15 -17.91
CA SER A 37 -7.27 -19.77 -18.80
C SER A 37 -7.69 -19.75 -20.27
N PHE A 38 -7.92 -18.58 -20.85
CA PHE A 38 -7.95 -18.40 -22.31
C PHE A 38 -6.58 -18.68 -22.99
N GLY A 39 -5.66 -19.37 -22.31
CA GLY A 39 -4.31 -19.69 -22.76
C GLY A 39 -3.85 -21.13 -22.51
N ASN A 40 -4.74 -22.08 -22.17
CA ASN A 40 -4.32 -23.49 -22.09
C ASN A 40 -4.30 -24.10 -23.49
N ASN A 41 -3.13 -24.05 -24.13
CA ASN A 41 -2.96 -24.63 -25.45
C ASN A 41 -3.18 -26.16 -25.44
N PRO A 42 -3.76 -26.75 -26.50
CA PRO A 42 -4.11 -28.17 -26.56
C PRO A 42 -2.91 -29.12 -26.31
N TRP A 43 -1.69 -28.67 -26.57
CA TRP A 43 -0.46 -29.42 -26.33
C TRP A 43 -0.06 -29.52 -24.84
N GLU A 44 -0.49 -28.60 -23.97
CA GLU A 44 -0.23 -28.70 -22.52
C GLU A 44 -1.07 -29.79 -21.85
N ARG A 45 -2.27 -30.05 -22.40
CA ARG A 45 -3.13 -31.15 -21.95
C ARG A 45 -2.57 -32.50 -22.37
N LEU A 46 -2.00 -32.54 -23.57
CA LEU A 46 -1.32 -33.72 -24.10
C LEU A 46 -0.03 -34.02 -23.31
N ALA A 47 0.77 -33.00 -22.99
CA ALA A 47 1.97 -33.17 -22.15
C ALA A 47 1.64 -33.64 -20.73
N ARG A 48 0.56 -33.14 -20.12
CA ARG A 48 0.08 -33.63 -18.82
C ARG A 48 -0.44 -35.06 -18.87
N GLY A 49 -1.22 -35.41 -19.89
CA GLY A 49 -1.74 -36.78 -20.05
C GLY A 49 -0.64 -37.82 -20.25
N LEU A 50 0.39 -37.51 -21.04
CA LEU A 50 1.53 -38.39 -21.27
C LEU A 50 2.41 -38.58 -20.02
N LYS A 51 2.43 -37.58 -19.13
CA LYS A 51 3.12 -37.65 -17.84
C LYS A 51 2.40 -38.58 -16.85
N ASP A 52 1.07 -38.51 -16.81
CA ASP A 52 0.25 -39.41 -16.00
C ASP A 52 0.37 -40.88 -16.48
N GLU A 53 0.70 -41.08 -17.75
CA GLU A 53 0.96 -42.39 -18.37
C GLU A 53 2.43 -42.86 -18.25
N GLY A 54 3.31 -42.05 -17.66
CA GLY A 54 4.73 -42.41 -17.43
C GLY A 54 5.57 -42.47 -18.70
N PHE A 55 5.17 -41.77 -19.77
CA PHE A 55 5.87 -41.79 -21.04
C PHE A 55 7.08 -40.85 -21.01
N GLU A 56 8.28 -41.41 -21.10
CA GLU A 56 9.53 -40.64 -21.17
C GLU A 56 9.92 -40.37 -22.63
N SER A 57 10.09 -39.09 -22.98
CA SER A 57 10.47 -38.66 -24.33
C SER A 57 11.26 -37.37 -24.27
N GLU A 58 12.36 -37.28 -25.03
CA GLU A 58 13.17 -36.06 -25.13
C GLU A 58 12.35 -34.83 -25.56
N TYR A 59 11.23 -35.04 -26.27
CA TYR A 59 10.35 -33.96 -26.70
C TYR A 59 9.45 -33.44 -25.57
N LEU A 60 9.10 -34.28 -24.60
CA LEU A 60 8.43 -33.86 -23.37
C LEU A 60 9.38 -33.01 -22.52
N ASP A 61 10.64 -33.41 -22.38
CA ASP A 61 11.65 -32.62 -21.66
C ASP A 61 11.89 -31.26 -22.33
N ARG A 62 11.85 -31.19 -23.66
CA ARG A 62 11.95 -29.91 -24.40
C ARG A 62 10.72 -29.03 -24.20
N LEU A 63 9.53 -29.61 -24.10
CA LEU A 63 8.30 -28.89 -23.79
C LEU A 63 8.29 -28.43 -22.33
N GLU A 64 8.71 -29.28 -21.40
CA GLU A 64 8.88 -28.96 -19.99
C GLU A 64 9.95 -27.90 -19.77
N ASN A 65 11.06 -27.90 -20.51
CA ASN A 65 12.06 -26.83 -20.42
C ASN A 65 11.57 -25.52 -21.03
N LYS A 66 10.73 -25.57 -22.08
CA LYS A 66 10.05 -24.37 -22.59
C LYS A 66 9.00 -23.83 -21.63
N LEU A 67 8.31 -24.71 -20.91
CA LEU A 67 7.36 -24.36 -19.86
C LEU A 67 8.07 -23.93 -18.56
N GLY A 68 9.17 -24.55 -18.17
CA GLY A 68 9.92 -24.30 -16.94
C GLY A 68 10.93 -23.16 -17.05
N GLY A 69 11.32 -22.78 -18.27
CA GLY A 69 12.17 -21.60 -18.52
C GLY A 69 11.40 -20.32 -18.86
N LYS A 70 10.10 -20.40 -19.15
CA LYS A 70 9.25 -19.26 -19.54
C LYS A 70 7.83 -19.25 -18.97
N ALA A 71 7.45 -20.20 -18.13
CA ALA A 71 6.41 -19.93 -17.14
C ALA A 71 7.07 -19.09 -16.04
N LYS A 72 7.16 -17.78 -16.27
CA LYS A 72 6.76 -16.88 -15.19
C LYS A 72 5.39 -17.40 -14.76
N THR A 73 5.36 -18.19 -13.70
CA THR A 73 4.10 -18.67 -13.13
C THR A 73 3.22 -17.43 -12.95
N LEU A 74 1.91 -17.58 -13.20
CA LEU A 74 0.96 -16.48 -13.01
C LEU A 74 1.19 -15.81 -11.65
N ASP A 75 1.50 -16.61 -10.63
CA ASP A 75 1.87 -16.19 -9.29
C ASP A 75 3.11 -15.28 -9.25
N SER A 76 4.21 -15.64 -9.93
CA SER A 76 5.40 -14.78 -10.02
C SER A 76 5.13 -13.45 -10.71
N SER A 77 4.24 -13.42 -11.72
CA SER A 77 3.85 -12.17 -12.38
C SER A 77 2.94 -11.31 -11.50
N ILE A 78 2.07 -11.95 -10.72
CA ILE A 78 1.22 -11.28 -9.72
C ILE A 78 2.10 -10.67 -8.62
N ASP A 79 3.12 -11.38 -8.13
CA ASP A 79 4.01 -10.89 -7.08
C ASP A 79 4.83 -9.68 -7.55
N GLU A 80 5.36 -9.69 -8.77
CA GLU A 80 6.05 -8.54 -9.36
C GLU A 80 5.13 -7.31 -9.44
N LEU A 81 3.90 -7.49 -9.94
CA LEU A 81 2.91 -6.42 -10.03
C LEU A 81 2.50 -5.90 -8.65
N GLN A 82 2.36 -6.78 -7.65
CA GLN A 82 2.08 -6.37 -6.27
C GLN A 82 3.23 -5.51 -5.71
N GLN A 83 4.48 -5.89 -5.95
CA GLN A 83 5.63 -5.10 -5.53
C GLN A 83 5.66 -3.72 -6.20
N GLU A 84 5.38 -3.65 -7.50
CA GLU A 84 5.29 -2.39 -8.23
C GLU A 84 4.20 -1.48 -7.64
N ILE A 85 2.99 -2.00 -7.41
CA ILE A 85 1.90 -1.24 -6.77
C ILE A 85 2.30 -0.74 -5.38
N ILE A 86 2.97 -1.56 -4.58
CA ILE A 86 3.45 -1.16 -3.23
C ILE A 86 4.49 -0.03 -3.34
N GLN A 87 5.42 -0.11 -4.30
CA GLN A 87 6.43 0.93 -4.51
C GLN A 87 5.81 2.24 -5.00
N GLU A 88 4.87 2.18 -5.94
CA GLU A 88 4.18 3.37 -6.45
C GLU A 88 3.31 4.03 -5.38
N THR A 89 2.59 3.24 -4.59
CA THR A 89 1.79 3.76 -3.47
C THR A 89 2.67 4.40 -2.39
N ALA A 90 3.80 3.77 -2.05
CA ALA A 90 4.79 4.34 -1.13
C ALA A 90 5.37 5.65 -1.67
N HIS A 91 5.73 5.70 -2.95
CA HIS A 91 6.24 6.91 -3.60
C HIS A 91 5.19 8.03 -3.63
N SER A 92 3.92 7.69 -3.87
CA SER A 92 2.82 8.64 -3.89
C SER A 92 2.55 9.23 -2.50
N LEU A 93 2.62 8.40 -1.45
CA LEU A 93 2.50 8.85 -0.05
C LEU A 93 3.66 9.77 0.36
N LYS A 94 4.88 9.45 -0.06
CA LYS A 94 6.05 10.29 0.21
C LYS A 94 5.88 11.70 -0.40
N ARG A 95 5.41 11.79 -1.65
CA ARG A 95 5.17 13.09 -2.31
C ARG A 95 4.14 13.95 -1.58
N THR A 96 3.14 13.36 -0.95
CA THR A 96 2.12 14.13 -0.23
C THR A 96 2.54 14.47 1.19
N GLU A 97 3.31 13.60 1.85
CA GLU A 97 4.03 13.93 3.07
C GLU A 97 4.95 15.15 2.86
N GLU A 98 5.72 15.19 1.77
CA GLU A 98 6.57 16.33 1.43
C GLU A 98 5.78 17.64 1.29
N LYS A 99 4.56 17.59 0.74
CA LYS A 99 3.68 18.78 0.65
C LYS A 99 3.22 19.26 2.03
N VAL A 100 2.94 18.35 2.96
CA VAL A 100 2.62 18.69 4.36
C VAL A 100 3.83 19.34 4.99
N ASN A 101 5.00 18.70 4.92
CA ASN A 101 6.24 19.22 5.49
C ASN A 101 6.59 20.62 4.94
N TYR A 102 6.41 20.84 3.64
CA TYR A 102 6.61 22.13 3.02
C TYR A 102 5.65 23.20 3.56
N ALA A 103 4.34 22.91 3.64
CA ALA A 103 3.37 23.86 4.20
C ALA A 103 3.63 24.17 5.69
N LEU A 104 4.11 23.18 6.43
CA LEU A 104 4.54 23.36 7.81
C LEU A 104 5.81 24.23 7.89
N LEU A 105 6.77 24.06 6.99
CA LEU A 105 7.96 24.90 6.96
C LEU A 105 7.62 26.37 6.61
N GLU A 106 6.71 26.60 5.67
CA GLU A 106 6.19 27.94 5.34
C GLU A 106 5.62 28.63 6.59
N LEU A 107 4.88 27.90 7.42
CA LEU A 107 4.37 28.39 8.70
C LEU A 107 5.47 28.78 9.68
N ASP A 108 6.49 27.94 9.84
CA ASP A 108 7.59 28.21 10.78
C ASP A 108 8.41 29.42 10.35
N VAL A 109 8.64 29.59 9.04
CA VAL A 109 9.31 30.78 8.48
C VAL A 109 8.47 32.03 8.74
N CYS A 110 7.16 31.96 8.55
CA CYS A 110 6.27 33.09 8.80
C CYS A 110 6.22 33.45 10.30
N ALA A 111 6.12 32.46 11.19
CA ALA A 111 6.19 32.67 12.64
C ALA A 111 7.51 33.31 13.06
N TRP A 112 8.64 32.88 12.47
CA TRP A 112 9.94 33.49 12.72
C TRP A 112 9.98 34.97 12.29
N ARG A 113 9.39 35.31 11.14
CA ARG A 113 9.28 36.70 10.67
C ARG A 113 8.45 37.57 11.62
N ILE A 114 7.29 37.06 12.08
CA ILE A 114 6.42 37.75 13.05
C ILE A 114 7.16 38.04 14.35
N ASN A 115 7.95 37.09 14.84
CA ASN A 115 8.71 37.27 16.07
C ASN A 115 9.92 38.20 15.91
N LYS A 116 10.40 38.41 14.69
CA LYS A 116 11.50 39.33 14.37
C LYS A 116 11.04 40.76 14.08
N SER A 117 9.83 40.93 13.52
CA SER A 117 9.29 42.25 13.17
C SER A 117 9.02 43.08 14.43
N VAL A 118 9.57 44.30 14.47
CA VAL A 118 9.32 45.28 15.53
C VAL A 118 8.14 46.19 15.17
N ASP A 119 7.88 46.39 13.88
CA ASP A 119 6.78 47.21 13.39
C ASP A 119 5.41 46.53 13.54
N VAL A 120 4.41 47.31 13.96
CA VAL A 120 3.05 46.84 14.27
C VAL A 120 2.25 46.59 12.98
N GLU A 121 2.38 47.45 11.98
CA GLU A 121 1.65 47.31 10.73
C GLU A 121 2.14 46.12 9.92
N GLU A 122 3.46 45.97 9.76
CA GLU A 122 4.07 44.79 9.13
C GLU A 122 3.69 43.49 9.85
N ARG A 123 3.72 43.50 11.18
CA ARG A 123 3.35 42.34 11.98
C ARG A 123 1.89 41.93 11.77
N SER A 124 0.96 42.88 11.66
CA SER A 124 -0.46 42.60 11.40
C SER A 124 -0.66 41.89 10.05
N LYS A 125 0.07 42.29 9.01
CA LYS A 125 0.04 41.67 7.68
C LYS A 125 0.59 40.24 7.74
N LEU A 126 1.73 40.05 8.41
CA LEU A 126 2.33 38.73 8.60
C LEU A 126 1.42 37.77 9.39
N ILE A 127 0.69 38.26 10.40
CA ILE A 127 -0.28 37.44 11.15
C ILE A 127 -1.44 36.99 10.25
N SER A 128 -1.95 37.86 9.38
CA SER A 128 -2.96 37.50 8.38
C SER A 128 -2.46 36.44 7.42
N GLU A 129 -1.22 36.58 6.93
CA GLU A 129 -0.56 35.58 6.07
C GLU A 129 -0.35 34.25 6.79
N TYR A 130 0.09 34.28 8.05
CA TYR A 130 0.26 33.09 8.88
C TYR A 130 -1.04 32.31 9.03
N ASN A 131 -2.15 32.99 9.31
CA ASN A 131 -3.46 32.34 9.45
C ASN A 131 -3.95 31.74 8.12
N LYS A 132 -3.64 32.35 6.97
CA LYS A 132 -3.90 31.76 5.64
C LYS A 132 -3.04 30.51 5.39
N LEU A 133 -1.74 30.58 5.69
CA LEU A 133 -0.83 29.44 5.60
C LEU A 133 -1.26 28.30 6.54
N ARG A 134 -1.86 28.62 7.68
CA ARG A 134 -2.37 27.64 8.63
C ARG A 134 -3.51 26.83 8.04
N LEU A 135 -4.46 27.48 7.38
CA LEU A 135 -5.56 26.79 6.68
C LEU A 135 -5.00 25.87 5.59
N LYS A 136 -4.05 26.37 4.78
CA LYS A 136 -3.36 25.56 3.77
C LYS A 136 -2.68 24.33 4.39
N ALA A 137 -2.02 24.46 5.53
CA ALA A 137 -1.40 23.34 6.23
C ALA A 137 -2.41 22.30 6.74
N LEU A 138 -3.56 22.75 7.26
CA LEU A 138 -4.66 21.86 7.65
C LEU A 138 -5.21 21.09 6.45
N ASP A 139 -5.39 21.76 5.31
CA ASP A 139 -5.84 21.12 4.07
C ASP A 139 -4.84 20.08 3.58
N ARG A 140 -3.54 20.40 3.54
CA ARG A 140 -2.50 19.42 3.17
C ARG A 140 -2.48 18.22 4.10
N ARG A 141 -2.64 18.44 5.41
CA ARG A 141 -2.69 17.35 6.40
C ARG A 141 -3.91 16.45 6.18
N ARG A 142 -5.07 17.04 5.86
CA ARG A 142 -6.28 16.31 5.49
C ARG A 142 -6.09 15.49 4.21
N ASP A 143 -5.50 16.07 3.17
CA ASP A 143 -5.20 15.36 1.92
C ASP A 143 -4.31 14.14 2.18
N PHE A 144 -3.26 14.31 2.99
CA PHE A 144 -2.36 13.22 3.37
C PHE A 144 -3.10 12.12 4.15
N GLN A 145 -3.98 12.50 5.08
CA GLN A 145 -4.79 11.54 5.82
C GLN A 145 -5.70 10.72 4.89
N ILE A 146 -6.39 11.38 3.95
CA ILE A 146 -7.26 10.71 2.97
C ILE A 146 -6.45 9.71 2.16
N GLN A 147 -5.26 10.10 1.69
CA GLN A 147 -4.43 9.20 0.92
C GLN A 147 -3.94 7.98 1.72
N ARG A 148 -3.64 8.17 3.01
CA ARG A 148 -3.31 7.05 3.91
C ARG A 148 -4.48 6.09 4.07
N GLU A 149 -5.71 6.60 4.19
CA GLU A 149 -6.93 5.79 4.24
C GLU A 149 -7.17 5.03 2.93
N CYS A 150 -6.93 5.66 1.78
CA CYS A 150 -6.99 5.03 0.46
C CYS A 150 -5.94 3.90 0.32
N ALA A 151 -4.76 4.07 0.92
CA ALA A 151 -3.72 3.03 1.00
C ALA A 151 -4.00 1.94 2.06
N GLY A 152 -5.16 1.97 2.73
CA GLY A 152 -5.58 0.95 3.69
C GLY A 152 -5.20 1.22 5.15
N MET A 153 -4.51 2.32 5.47
CA MET A 153 -4.17 2.70 6.84
C MET A 153 -5.37 3.36 7.55
N ARG A 154 -6.33 2.56 8.01
CA ARG A 154 -7.56 3.07 8.65
C ARG A 154 -7.51 3.17 10.17
N ILE A 155 -6.68 2.34 10.83
CA ILE A 155 -6.65 2.26 12.30
C ILE A 155 -5.92 3.47 12.88
N ARG A 156 -6.61 4.27 13.69
CA ARG A 156 -6.08 5.47 14.39
C ARG A 156 -5.31 6.41 13.46
N ASN A 157 -5.72 6.50 12.19
CA ASN A 157 -5.00 7.28 11.19
C ASN A 157 -5.05 8.79 11.48
N TRP A 158 -6.21 9.28 11.94
CA TRP A 158 -6.40 10.65 12.39
C TRP A 158 -5.40 11.01 13.49
N GLU A 159 -5.46 10.32 14.63
CA GLU A 159 -4.59 10.54 15.80
C GLU A 159 -3.11 10.52 15.40
N ARG A 160 -2.71 9.51 14.61
CA ARG A 160 -1.31 9.36 14.18
C ARG A 160 -0.84 10.51 13.30
N THR A 161 -1.70 11.01 12.43
CA THR A 161 -1.37 12.14 11.55
C THR A 161 -1.29 13.45 12.34
N GLU A 162 -2.13 13.64 13.35
CA GLU A 162 -2.05 14.81 14.23
C GLU A 162 -0.79 14.84 15.10
N ILE A 163 -0.36 13.67 15.59
CA ILE A 163 0.86 13.53 16.37
C ILE A 163 2.10 13.78 15.51
N LEU A 164 2.17 13.19 14.31
CA LEU A 164 3.32 13.31 13.42
C LEU A 164 3.43 14.69 12.75
N TYR A 165 2.29 15.32 12.48
CA TYR A 165 2.22 16.61 11.78
C TYR A 165 1.36 17.61 12.57
N PRO A 166 1.88 18.09 13.72
CA PRO A 166 1.16 19.06 14.54
C PRO A 166 1.09 20.40 13.81
N VAL A 167 -0.13 20.91 13.64
CA VAL A 167 -0.39 22.25 13.12
C VAL A 167 -0.61 23.18 14.31
N PRO A 168 0.16 24.27 14.45
CA PRO A 168 0.04 25.20 15.57
C PRO A 168 -1.34 25.90 15.60
N PRO A 169 -1.77 26.44 16.76
CA PRO A 169 -2.99 27.24 16.85
C PRO A 169 -2.90 28.52 15.99
N PRO A 170 -4.05 29.16 15.69
CA PRO A 170 -4.04 30.46 15.01
C PRO A 170 -3.31 31.50 15.86
N CYS A 171 -2.63 32.44 15.19
CA CYS A 171 -1.90 33.50 15.88
C CYS A 171 -2.88 34.67 16.15
N PRO A 172 -3.08 35.09 17.42
CA PRO A 172 -3.90 36.25 17.76
C PRO A 172 -3.34 37.53 17.12
N HIS A 173 -4.21 38.52 16.87
CA HIS A 173 -3.85 39.77 16.21
C HIS A 173 -2.74 40.57 16.91
N ASP A 174 -2.59 40.42 18.24
CA ASP A 174 -1.64 41.19 19.04
C ASP A 174 -0.52 40.34 19.67
N ALA A 175 -0.50 39.02 19.43
CA ALA A 175 0.37 38.11 20.16
C ALA A 175 1.62 37.70 19.35
N THR A 176 2.69 37.32 20.07
CA THR A 176 3.84 36.63 19.47
C THR A 176 3.41 35.23 19.08
N CYS A 177 3.77 34.77 17.89
CA CYS A 177 3.38 33.43 17.49
C CYS A 177 4.18 32.42 18.32
N VAL A 178 3.44 31.54 18.99
CA VAL A 178 4.03 30.43 19.75
C VAL A 178 4.78 29.56 18.73
N PRO A 179 6.11 29.46 18.83
CA PRO A 179 6.84 28.55 17.96
C PRO A 179 6.33 27.14 18.21
N ARG A 180 6.24 26.34 17.15
CA ARG A 180 5.94 24.93 17.30
C ARG A 180 6.92 24.32 18.31
N PRO A 181 6.47 23.47 19.24
CA PRO A 181 7.41 22.72 20.05
C PRO A 181 8.34 22.01 19.06
N LYS A 182 9.62 22.45 19.03
CA LYS A 182 10.65 21.69 18.36
C LYS A 182 10.54 20.31 18.97
N GLU A 183 10.22 19.30 18.18
CA GLU A 183 10.35 17.94 18.67
C GLU A 183 11.73 17.88 19.33
N LEU A 184 11.73 17.57 20.63
CA LEU A 184 12.93 17.14 21.32
C LEU A 184 13.64 16.25 20.31
N LYS A 185 14.86 16.64 19.92
CA LYS A 185 15.75 15.72 19.25
C LYS A 185 15.53 14.41 19.97
N LYS A 186 15.03 13.39 19.27
CA LYS A 186 15.40 12.03 19.65
C LYS A 186 16.90 12.02 19.47
N SER A 187 17.60 12.53 20.49
CA SER A 187 18.77 11.86 20.98
C SER A 187 18.47 10.38 20.84
N GLN A 188 19.46 9.67 20.34
CA GLN A 188 19.62 8.25 20.59
C GLN A 188 19.77 8.01 22.10
N THR A 189 18.89 8.59 22.93
CA THR A 189 18.63 8.19 24.29
C THR A 189 17.81 6.92 24.17
N ALA A 190 18.53 5.81 24.22
CA ALA A 190 18.03 4.53 24.65
C ALA A 190 16.85 4.71 25.62
N LEU A 191 15.73 4.07 25.31
CA LEU A 191 14.63 3.91 26.25
C LEU A 191 15.18 3.29 27.54
N PRO A 192 14.99 3.90 28.72
CA PRO A 192 15.32 3.25 29.99
C PRO A 192 14.34 2.09 30.16
N GLY A 193 14.76 0.90 29.76
CA GLY A 193 13.90 -0.27 29.63
C GLY A 193 14.21 -1.18 28.44
N GLN A 194 15.11 -0.81 27.52
CA GLN A 194 15.68 -1.75 26.54
C GLN A 194 16.75 -2.65 27.19
N ALA A 195 16.35 -3.37 28.24
CA ALA A 195 17.03 -4.60 28.60
C ALA A 195 16.59 -5.67 27.59
N GLN A 196 17.50 -6.03 26.68
CA GLN A 196 17.54 -7.29 25.95
C GLN A 196 16.39 -7.62 24.98
N ASN A 197 16.23 -6.84 23.90
CA ASN A 197 15.74 -7.42 22.65
C ASN A 197 16.89 -8.14 21.93
N ARG A 198 17.23 -9.34 22.42
CA ARG A 198 17.96 -10.31 21.57
C ARG A 198 17.11 -10.54 20.33
N SER A 199 17.74 -10.46 19.16
CA SER A 199 17.09 -10.78 17.89
C SER A 199 16.40 -12.14 18.02
N TRP A 200 15.21 -12.29 17.44
CA TRP A 200 14.51 -13.58 17.41
C TRP A 200 15.43 -14.69 16.84
N PHE A 201 16.32 -14.31 15.91
CA PHE A 201 17.37 -15.16 15.36
C PHE A 201 18.41 -15.62 16.41
N ASP A 202 18.81 -14.75 17.34
CA ASP A 202 19.77 -15.11 18.40
C ASP A 202 19.15 -16.09 19.41
N LYS A 203 17.87 -15.89 19.73
CA LYS A 203 17.11 -16.81 20.61
C LYS A 203 16.97 -18.20 19.99
N MET A 204 16.68 -18.26 18.68
CA MET A 204 16.60 -19.52 17.95
C MET A 204 17.95 -20.23 17.83
N SER A 205 19.03 -19.46 17.61
CA SER A 205 20.40 -20.00 17.52
C SER A 205 20.90 -20.56 18.85
N GLU A 206 20.51 -19.96 19.96
CA GLU A 206 20.89 -20.41 21.31
C GLU A 206 20.08 -21.62 21.77
N LEU A 207 18.81 -21.72 21.36
CA LEU A 207 17.99 -22.93 21.57
C LEU A 207 18.51 -24.12 20.76
N ALA A 208 18.94 -23.90 19.52
CA ALA A 208 19.52 -24.95 18.68
C ALA A 208 20.83 -25.53 19.24
N ARG A 209 21.61 -24.74 20.00
CA ARG A 209 22.83 -25.21 20.68
C ARG A 209 22.59 -25.97 21.99
N LYS A 210 21.38 -25.87 22.56
CA LYS A 210 21.03 -26.47 23.87
C LYS A 210 20.20 -27.75 23.75
N LEU A 211 19.87 -28.18 22.53
CA LEU A 211 19.28 -29.50 22.30
C LEU A 211 20.42 -30.54 22.23
N PRO A 212 20.33 -31.65 22.99
CA PRO A 212 21.33 -32.72 22.98
C PRO A 212 21.35 -33.48 21.64
#